data_AF-A0A9J6F2S7-F1
#
_entry.id   AF-A0A9J6F2S7-F1
#
_cell.length_a   1.000
_cell.length_b   1.000
_cell.length_c   1.000
_cell.angle_alpha   90.00
_cell.angle_beta   90.00
_cell.angle_gamma   90.00
#
_symmetry.space_group_name_H-M   'P 1'
#
loop_
_entity.id
_entity.type
_entity.pdbx_description
1 polymer ?
#
loop_
_entity_poly.entity_id
_entity_poly.type
_entity_poly.pdbx_seq_one_letter_code
_entity_poly.pdbx_strand_id
1 'polypeptide(L)'
;MSALMLADMVPSFTGGDKGPDVGVFLKILEQVGRLGGWRDSELLCIALCKMIGAAHDFAWWDDGVAAAATFSEFKYLALKRFDTEPLIFKTERFSNARQEADEEVR
;
A
#
# COMPACT_ATOMS: atom_id res chain seq x y z
N MET A 1 1.78 -24.01 2.11
CA MET A 1 2.22 -22.72 2.69
C MET A 1 0.97 -22.07 3.29
N SER A 2 0.91 -21.81 4.60
CA SER A 2 -0.30 -21.22 5.20
C SER A 2 -0.37 -19.73 4.89
N ALA A 3 -1.58 -19.19 4.71
CA ALA A 3 -1.81 -17.75 4.46
C ALA A 3 -1.14 -16.85 5.53
N LEU A 4 -1.04 -17.34 6.76
CA LEU A 4 -0.35 -16.67 7.88
C LEU A 4 1.16 -16.49 7.65
N MET A 5 1.85 -17.45 7.00
CA MET A 5 3.29 -17.31 6.74
C MET A 5 3.60 -16.25 5.69
N LEU A 6 2.66 -15.96 4.79
CA LEU A 6 2.80 -14.91 3.81
C LEU A 6 2.63 -13.51 4.43
N ALA A 7 1.85 -13.38 5.52
CA ALA A 7 1.68 -12.11 6.22
C ALA A 7 3.00 -11.56 6.80
N ASP A 8 3.95 -12.42 7.15
CA ASP A 8 5.28 -12.01 7.60
C ASP A 8 6.15 -11.40 6.49
N MET A 9 5.84 -11.72 5.22
CA MET A 9 6.51 -11.12 4.06
C MET A 9 6.04 -9.69 3.79
N VAL A 10 4.92 -9.27 4.37
CA VAL A 10 4.44 -7.89 4.27
C VAL A 10 5.23 -7.02 5.27
N PRO A 11 5.96 -6.00 4.80
CA PRO A 11 6.69 -5.10 5.69
C PRO A 11 5.73 -4.26 6.52
N SER A 12 6.15 -3.86 7.71
CA SER A 12 5.41 -2.85 8.48
C SER A 12 5.64 -1.45 7.90
N PHE A 13 4.62 -0.60 7.93
CA PHE A 13 4.68 0.78 7.49
C PHE A 13 4.64 1.72 8.69
N THR A 14 5.62 2.63 8.79
CA THR A 14 5.79 3.50 9.96
C THR A 14 5.13 4.87 9.83
N GLY A 15 4.79 5.31 8.62
CA GLY A 15 4.25 6.65 8.36
C GLY A 15 5.30 7.77 8.34
N GLY A 16 6.60 7.45 8.20
CA GLY A 16 7.67 8.44 8.12
C GLY A 16 8.87 7.97 7.29
N ASP A 17 10.03 8.59 7.48
CA ASP A 17 11.22 8.41 6.62
C ASP A 17 11.94 7.05 6.78
N LYS A 18 11.39 6.15 7.59
CA LYS A 18 11.99 4.84 7.88
C LYS A 18 11.12 3.70 7.34
N GLY A 19 11.72 2.86 6.51
CA GLY A 19 11.05 1.71 5.90
C GLY A 19 10.57 2.00 4.47
N PRO A 20 9.67 1.18 3.92
CA PRO A 20 9.13 1.41 2.59
C PRO A 20 8.25 2.68 2.57
N ASP A 21 8.26 3.39 1.45
CA ASP A 21 7.22 4.37 1.18
C ASP A 21 5.84 3.68 1.10
N VAL A 22 4.77 4.47 1.25
CA VAL A 22 3.41 3.94 1.30
C VAL A 22 3.03 3.19 0.01
N GLY A 23 3.54 3.63 -1.14
CA GLY A 23 3.27 3.00 -2.43
C GLY A 23 3.92 1.62 -2.55
N VAL A 24 5.18 1.50 -2.13
CA VAL A 24 5.93 0.23 -2.07
C VAL A 24 5.30 -0.72 -1.08
N PHE A 25 4.92 -0.24 0.11
CA PHE A 25 4.21 -1.04 1.11
C PHE A 25 2.91 -1.64 0.53
N LEU A 26 2.05 -0.79 -0.07
CA LEU A 26 0.78 -1.22 -0.65
C LEU A 26 0.99 -2.21 -1.81
N LYS A 27 2.01 -1.97 -2.65
CA LYS A 27 2.35 -2.87 -3.77
C LYS A 27 2.80 -4.24 -3.28
N ILE A 28 3.65 -4.30 -2.26
CA ILE A 28 4.11 -5.58 -1.68
C ILE A 28 2.92 -6.32 -1.05
N LEU A 29 2.08 -5.60 -0.29
CA LEU A 29 0.87 -6.19 0.30
C LEU A 29 -0.06 -6.80 -0.76
N GLU A 30 -0.31 -6.09 -1.87
CA GLU A 30 -1.12 -6.61 -2.98
C GLU A 30 -0.49 -7.84 -3.64
N GLN A 31 0.83 -7.83 -3.86
CA GLN A 31 1.53 -8.96 -4.45
C GLN A 31 1.46 -10.20 -3.56
N VAL A 32 1.76 -10.03 -2.27
CA VAL A 32 1.69 -11.11 -1.28
C VAL A 32 0.24 -11.62 -1.14
N GLY A 33 -0.74 -10.71 -1.10
CA GLY A 33 -2.15 -11.09 -1.02
C GLY A 33 -2.64 -11.85 -2.25
N ARG A 34 -2.18 -11.47 -3.46
CA ARG A 34 -2.46 -12.25 -4.68
C ARG A 34 -1.85 -13.65 -4.61
N LEU A 35 -0.60 -13.77 -4.15
CA LEU A 35 0.06 -15.08 -3.97
C LEU A 35 -0.66 -15.93 -2.91
N GLY A 36 -1.17 -15.29 -1.86
CA GLY A 36 -1.89 -15.94 -0.76
C GLY A 36 -3.36 -16.20 -1.02
N GLY A 37 -3.92 -15.72 -2.15
CA GLY A 37 -5.35 -15.80 -2.45
C GLY A 37 -6.23 -15.05 -1.44
N TRP A 38 -5.74 -13.95 -0.87
CA TRP A 38 -6.44 -13.20 0.17
C TRP A 38 -7.63 -12.43 -0.38
N ARG A 39 -8.71 -12.43 0.39
CA ARG A 39 -9.90 -11.61 0.15
C ARG A 39 -9.64 -10.16 0.52
N ASP A 40 -10.48 -9.27 -0.01
CA ASP A 40 -10.37 -7.82 0.25
C ASP A 40 -10.38 -7.48 1.75
N SER A 41 -11.23 -8.16 2.54
CA SER A 41 -11.28 -8.01 3.99
C SER A 41 -10.00 -8.46 4.71
N GLU A 42 -9.33 -9.48 4.18
CA GLU A 42 -8.06 -9.98 4.73
C GLU A 42 -6.91 -9.03 4.40
N LEU A 43 -6.88 -8.49 3.18
CA LEU A 43 -5.95 -7.43 2.78
C LEU A 43 -6.10 -6.19 3.66
N LEU A 44 -7.33 -5.73 3.88
CA LEU A 44 -7.62 -4.59 4.76
C LEU A 44 -7.14 -4.85 6.19
N CYS A 45 -7.50 -6.00 6.77
CA CYS A 45 -7.10 -6.36 8.13
C CYS A 45 -5.57 -6.40 8.28
N ILE A 46 -4.87 -7.05 7.34
CA ILE A 46 -3.41 -7.12 7.36
C ILE A 46 -2.79 -5.74 7.17
N ALA A 47 -3.35 -4.90 6.30
CA ALA A 47 -2.88 -3.54 6.11
C ALA A 47 -2.91 -2.76 7.43
N LEU A 48 -4.05 -2.77 8.13
CA LEU A 48 -4.22 -2.11 9.43
C LEU A 48 -3.24 -2.65 10.48
N CYS A 49 -3.06 -3.98 10.55
CA CYS A 49 -2.13 -4.61 11.49
C CYS A 49 -0.64 -4.29 11.19
N LYS A 50 -0.30 -3.99 9.93
CA LYS A 50 1.07 -3.64 9.52
C LYS A 50 1.37 -2.14 9.64
N MET A 51 0.38 -1.32 9.99
CA MET A 51 0.58 0.09 10.33
C MET A 51 1.14 0.22 11.75
N ILE A 52 2.33 0.79 11.86
CA ILE A 52 3.03 1.00 13.14
C ILE A 52 3.54 2.44 13.24
N GLY A 53 4.07 2.84 14.39
CA GLY A 53 4.65 4.18 14.56
C GLY A 53 3.62 5.29 14.30
N ALA A 54 3.99 6.30 13.51
CA ALA A 54 3.10 7.41 13.18
C ALA A 54 1.89 6.99 12.32
N ALA A 55 2.00 5.89 11.58
CA ALA A 55 0.90 5.34 10.81
C ALA A 55 -0.11 4.55 11.65
N HIS A 56 0.25 4.14 12.87
CA HIS A 56 -0.67 3.46 13.78
C HIS A 56 -1.88 4.33 14.10
N ASP A 57 -1.65 5.60 14.43
CA ASP A 57 -2.72 6.54 14.79
C ASP A 57 -3.66 6.78 13.61
N PHE A 58 -3.11 6.83 12.39
CA PHE A 58 -3.91 6.86 11.17
C PHE A 58 -4.76 5.59 11.00
N ALA A 59 -4.23 4.41 11.29
CA ALA A 59 -4.94 3.15 11.09
C ALA A 59 -6.10 2.96 12.09
N TRP A 60 -5.93 3.41 13.33
CA TRP A 60 -6.84 3.06 14.42
C TRP A 60 -7.65 4.23 14.96
N TRP A 61 -7.19 5.47 14.78
CA TRP A 61 -7.81 6.66 15.37
C TRP A 61 -8.28 7.69 14.33
N ASP A 62 -8.05 7.46 13.04
CA ASP A 62 -8.62 8.27 11.98
C ASP A 62 -10.04 7.77 11.63
N ASP A 63 -11.04 8.63 11.83
CA ASP A 63 -12.45 8.31 11.56
C ASP A 63 -12.70 7.94 10.08
N GLY A 64 -11.90 8.50 9.17
CA GLY A 64 -11.98 8.19 7.74
C GLY A 64 -11.50 6.79 7.43
N VAL A 65 -10.43 6.34 8.08
CA VAL A 65 -9.93 4.96 7.95
C VAL A 65 -10.83 3.97 8.66
N ALA A 66 -11.35 4.31 9.84
CA ALA A 66 -12.31 3.47 10.56
C ALA A 66 -13.59 3.22 9.76
N ALA A 67 -13.97 4.16 8.89
CA ALA A 67 -15.12 4.04 7.98
C ALA A 67 -14.81 3.25 6.69
N ALA A 68 -13.54 2.95 6.38
CA ALA A 68 -13.18 2.21 5.18
C ALA A 68 -13.65 0.75 5.29
N ALA A 69 -14.52 0.33 4.36
CA ALA A 69 -15.05 -1.03 4.32
C ALA A 69 -14.24 -1.94 3.38
N THR A 70 -13.45 -1.33 2.49
CA THR A 70 -12.69 -2.04 1.46
C THR A 70 -11.21 -1.69 1.50
N PHE A 71 -10.38 -2.60 1.03
CA PHE A 71 -8.94 -2.35 0.88
C PHE A 71 -8.67 -1.21 -0.13
N SER A 72 -9.53 -1.04 -1.14
CA SER A 72 -9.39 0.04 -2.13
C SER A 72 -9.60 1.43 -1.52
N GLU A 73 -10.59 1.60 -0.65
CA GLU A 73 -10.81 2.86 0.08
C GLU A 73 -9.64 3.16 1.02
N PHE A 74 -9.20 2.15 1.78
CA PHE A 74 -8.02 2.27 2.62
C PHE A 74 -6.78 2.69 1.83
N LYS A 75 -6.53 2.04 0.68
CA LYS A 75 -5.41 2.35 -0.21
C LYS A 75 -5.43 3.82 -0.64
N TYR A 76 -6.59 4.32 -1.03
CA TYR A 76 -6.77 5.73 -1.39
C TYR A 76 -6.45 6.67 -0.23
N LEU A 77 -6.98 6.40 0.96
CA LEU A 77 -6.74 7.22 2.15
C LEU A 77 -5.27 7.21 2.57
N ALA A 78 -4.62 6.04 2.55
CA ALA A 78 -3.21 5.87 2.90
C ALA A 78 -2.31 6.65 1.94
N LEU A 79 -2.55 6.55 0.62
CA LEU A 79 -1.85 7.34 -0.38
C LEU A 79 -2.09 8.83 -0.15
N LYS A 80 -3.35 9.27 -0.01
CA LYS A 80 -3.67 10.68 0.24
C LYS A 80 -2.95 11.25 1.47
N ARG A 81 -2.75 10.44 2.50
CA ARG A 81 -2.12 10.84 3.76
C ARG A 81 -0.59 10.87 3.69
N PHE A 82 0.02 9.83 3.11
CA PHE A 82 1.46 9.57 3.24
C PHE A 82 2.25 9.67 1.93
N ASP A 83 1.58 9.75 0.79
CA ASP A 83 2.23 10.01 -0.48
C ASP A 83 2.58 11.50 -0.56
N THR A 84 3.74 11.83 0.00
CA THR A 84 4.28 13.19 0.08
C THR A 84 5.05 13.60 -1.16
N GLU A 85 5.17 12.73 -2.17
CA GLU A 85 5.92 13.02 -3.38
C GLU A 85 5.24 14.14 -4.19
N PRO A 86 5.96 15.25 -4.45
CA PRO A 86 5.43 16.36 -5.25
C PRO A 86 4.97 15.91 -6.63
N LEU A 87 3.83 16.47 -7.07
CA LEU A 87 3.22 16.12 -8.36
C LEU A 87 4.18 16.30 -9.55
N ILE A 88 5.05 17.32 -9.51
CA ILE A 88 6.02 17.60 -10.58
C ILE A 88 6.93 16.39 -10.86
N PHE A 89 7.42 15.72 -9.82
CA PHE A 89 8.29 14.55 -9.99
C PHE A 89 7.52 13.34 -10.54
N LYS A 90 6.23 13.21 -10.20
CA LYS A 90 5.35 12.18 -10.77
C LYS A 90 5.12 12.44 -12.26
N THR A 91 4.83 13.69 -12.62
CA THR A 91 4.61 14.10 -14.01
C THR A 91 5.89 13.95 -14.83
N GLU A 92 7.05 14.32 -14.30
CA GLU A 92 8.34 14.12 -14.98
C GLU A 92 8.62 12.64 -15.22
N ARG A 93 8.42 11.79 -14.21
CA ARG A 93 8.63 10.34 -14.36
C ARG A 93 7.69 9.75 -15.40
N PHE A 94 6.42 10.15 -15.39
CA PHE A 94 5.44 9.74 -16.40
C PHE A 94 5.82 10.23 -17.79
N SER A 95 6.23 11.49 -17.94
CA SER A 95 6.66 12.07 -19.22
C SER A 95 7.94 11.43 -19.77
N ASN A 96 8.79 10.90 -18.90
CA ASN A 96 10.03 10.22 -19.27
C ASN A 96 9.84 8.71 -19.47
N ALA A 97 8.73 8.14 -19.02
CA ALA A 97 8.41 6.74 -19.27
C ALA A 97 8.17 6.55 -20.77
N ARG A 98 8.90 5.61 -21.37
CA ARG A 98 8.72 5.17 -22.75
C ARG A 98 8.37 3.70 -22.75
N GLN A 99 7.45 3.32 -23.62
CA GLN A 99 7.18 1.92 -23.89
C GLN A 99 8.37 1.33 -24.64
N GLU A 100 8.94 0.25 -24.13
CA GLU A 100 10.04 -0.45 -24.80
C GLU A 100 9.54 -1.22 -26.04
N ALA A 101 10.43 -1.48 -26.99
CA ALA A 101 10.07 -2.07 -28.28
C ALA A 101 9.41 -3.47 -28.17
N ASP A 102 9.69 -4.18 -27.08
CA ASP A 102 9.19 -5.52 -26.76
C ASP A 102 8.13 -5.53 -25.64
N GLU A 103 7.66 -4.36 -25.19
CA GLU A 103 6.67 -4.26 -24.12
C GLU A 103 5.24 -4.43 -24.65
N GLU A 104 4.51 -5.43 -24.17
CA GLU A 104 3.10 -5.66 -24.54
C GLU A 104 2.18 -4.57 -23.97
N VAL A 105 1.35 -3.95 -24.81
CA VAL A 105 0.22 -3.12 -24.34
C VAL A 105 -0.90 -4.05 -23.87
N ARG A 106 -1.25 -4.02 -22.58
CA ARG A 106 -2.38 -4.76 -22.02
C ARG A 106 -3.44 -3.84 -21.45
#